data_AF-A0A7X7A4T0-F1
#
_entry.id   AF-A0A7X7A4T0-F1
#
_cell.length_a   1.000
_cell.length_b   1.000
_cell.length_c   1.000
_cell.angle_alpha   90.00
_cell.angle_beta   90.00
_cell.angle_gamma   90.00
#
_symmetry.space_group_name_H-M   'P 1'
#
loop_
_entity.id
_entity.type
_entity.pdbx_description
1 polymer ?
#
loop_
_entity_poly.entity_id
_entity_poly.type
_entity_poly.pdbx_seq_one_letter_code
_entity_poly.pdbx_strand_id
1 'polypeptide(L)' 'MAKQSYFQSRYLAHKYWGRRPWYVVRGLIQENTNEGDLVLDSFCGSGTTVIEALATGRRAIGVDLNPMACFITR' A
#
# COMPACT_ATOMS: atom_id res chain seq x y z
N MET A 1 -13.94 12.43 8.78
CA MET A 1 -14.71 11.30 8.23
C MET A 1 -14.58 11.14 6.71
N ALA A 2 -14.65 12.20 5.89
CA ALA A 2 -14.57 12.10 4.42
C ALA A 2 -13.25 11.47 3.88
N LYS A 3 -12.08 11.81 4.46
CA LYS A 3 -10.79 11.22 4.09
C LYS A 3 -10.75 9.69 4.27
N GLN A 4 -11.29 9.18 5.38
CA GLN A 4 -11.31 7.74 5.69
C GLN A 4 -12.12 6.94 4.66
N SER A 5 -13.29 7.48 4.29
CA SER A 5 -14.17 6.90 3.27
C SER A 5 -13.48 6.86 1.90
N TYR A 6 -12.82 7.97 1.52
CA TYR A 6 -12.07 8.06 0.28
C TYR A 6 -10.91 7.05 0.20
N PHE A 7 -10.18 6.82 1.30
CA PHE A 7 -9.13 5.80 1.35
C PHE A 7 -9.71 4.38 1.18
N GLN A 8 -10.84 4.07 1.80
CA GLN A 8 -11.50 2.76 1.66
C GLN A 8 -11.88 2.46 0.21
N SER A 9 -12.46 3.42 -0.52
CA SER A 9 -12.90 3.21 -1.91
C SER A 9 -11.77 2.77 -2.85
N ARG A 10 -10.55 3.30 -2.66
CA ARG A 10 -9.38 2.93 -3.48
C ARG A 10 -9.01 1.45 -3.35
N TYR A 11 -9.15 0.89 -2.14
CA TYR A 11 -8.87 -0.51 -1.91
C TYR A 11 -9.97 -1.42 -2.44
N LEU A 12 -11.22 -0.95 -2.56
CA LEU A 12 -12.34 -1.77 -3.03
C LEU A 12 -12.45 -1.87 -4.55
N ALA A 13 -11.57 -1.21 -5.32
CA ALA A 13 -11.59 -1.22 -6.79
C ALA A 13 -11.45 -2.62 -7.40
N HIS A 14 -10.77 -3.54 -6.72
CA HIS A 14 -10.62 -4.93 -7.12
C HIS A 14 -10.57 -5.84 -5.89
N LYS A 15 -10.97 -7.10 -6.05
CA LYS A 15 -10.82 -8.13 -5.02
C LYS A 15 -9.43 -8.74 -5.11
N TYR A 16 -8.70 -8.72 -4.00
CA TYR A 16 -7.44 -9.45 -3.84
C TYR A 16 -7.45 -10.17 -2.50
N TRP A 17 -7.21 -11.47 -2.52
CA TRP A 17 -7.25 -12.30 -1.32
C TRP A 17 -6.08 -11.97 -0.39
N GLY A 18 -6.32 -11.96 0.93
CA GLY A 18 -5.28 -11.68 1.92
C GLY A 18 -4.86 -10.22 2.06
N ARG A 19 -5.63 -9.27 1.52
CA ARG A 19 -5.34 -7.83 1.67
C ARG A 19 -5.28 -7.42 3.14
N ARG A 20 -4.21 -6.69 3.50
CA ARG A 20 -4.04 -6.12 4.83
C ARG A 20 -4.85 -4.84 5.00
N PRO A 21 -5.41 -4.54 6.19
CA PRO A 21 -6.08 -3.27 6.45
C PRO A 21 -5.09 -2.11 6.32
N TRP A 22 -5.42 -1.14 5.49
CA TRP A 22 -4.53 -0.04 5.12
C TRP A 22 -4.08 0.82 6.31
N TYR A 23 -4.93 1.01 7.32
CA TYR A 23 -4.60 1.83 8.49
C TYR A 23 -3.52 1.20 9.37
N VAL A 24 -3.44 -0.14 9.41
CA VAL A 24 -2.38 -0.86 10.13
C VAL A 24 -1.05 -0.65 9.41
N VAL A 25 -1.07 -0.82 8.08
CA VAL A 25 0.13 -0.65 7.24
C VAL A 25 0.65 0.79 7.31
N ARG A 26 -0.26 1.77 7.27
CA ARG A 26 0.10 3.19 7.46
C ARG A 26 0.80 3.44 8.80
N GLY A 27 0.25 2.91 9.90
CA GLY A 27 0.85 3.05 11.23
C GLY A 27 2.28 2.52 11.25
N LEU A 28 2.48 1.30 10.75
CA LEU A 28 3.81 0.69 10.65
C LEU A 28 4.79 1.53 9.83
N ILE A 29 4.36 2.07 8.69
CA ILE A 29 5.21 2.94 7.86
C ILE A 29 5.59 4.21 8.62
N GLN A 30 4.62 4.87 9.27
CA GLN A 30 4.87 6.12 9.99
C GLN A 30 5.76 5.93 11.22
N GLU A 31 5.66 4.79 11.90
CA GLU A 31 6.46 4.46 13.09
C GLU A 31 7.90 4.05 12.74
N ASN A 32 8.12 3.43 11.57
CA ASN A 32 9.40 2.82 11.22
C ASN A 32 10.17 3.55 10.11
N THR A 33 9.63 4.64 9.56
CA THR A 33 10.28 5.40 8.47
C THR A 33 9.99 6.89 8.59
N ASN A 34 10.84 7.72 7.98
CA ASN A 34 10.64 9.15 7.81
C ASN A 34 10.11 9.48 6.42
N GLU A 35 9.59 10.70 6.24
CA GLU A 35 9.25 11.19 4.90
C GLU A 35 10.49 11.19 3.99
N GLY A 36 10.32 10.78 2.73
CA GLY A 36 11.41 10.61 1.75
C GLY A 36 12.14 9.27 1.79
N ASP A 37 12.00 8.49 2.86
CA ASP A 37 12.59 7.14 2.96
C ASP A 37 12.05 6.20 1.88
N LEU A 38 12.82 5.16 1.56
CA LEU A 38 12.44 4.13 0.60
C LEU A 38 11.86 2.91 1.33
N VAL A 39 10.62 2.57 1.02
CA VAL A 39 9.93 1.37 1.52
C VAL A 39 9.96 0.29 0.44
N LEU A 40 10.45 -0.90 0.80
CA LEU A 40 10.41 -2.09 -0.04
C LEU A 40 9.32 -3.04 0.45
N ASP A 41 8.43 -3.45 -0.45
CA ASP A 41 7.51 -4.56 -0.24
C ASP A 41 7.80 -5.67 -1.27
N SER A 42 8.48 -6.73 -0.82
CA SER A 42 8.89 -7.86 -1.66
C SER A 42 7.74 -8.81 -2.04
N PHE A 43 6.54 -8.63 -1.47
CA PHE A 43 5.36 -9.45 -1.72
C PHE A 43 4.11 -8.56 -1.77
N CYS A 44 4.12 -7.58 -2.68
CA CYS A 44 3.23 -6.43 -2.57
C CYS A 44 1.74 -6.77 -2.75
N GLY A 45 1.39 -7.88 -3.39
CA GLY A 45 0.02 -8.34 -3.56
C GLY A 45 -0.87 -7.26 -4.19
N SER A 46 -1.88 -6.79 -3.45
CA SER A 46 -2.75 -5.70 -3.90
C SER A 46 -2.15 -4.29 -3.77
N GLY A 47 -0.88 -4.18 -3.38
CA GLY A 47 -0.14 -2.92 -3.32
C GLY A 47 -0.43 -2.05 -2.11
N THR A 48 -1.04 -2.57 -1.03
CA THR A 48 -1.43 -1.72 0.12
C THR A 48 -0.24 -1.00 0.75
N THR A 49 0.91 -1.67 0.91
CA THR A 49 2.13 -1.06 1.45
C THR A 49 2.69 0.01 0.52
N VAL A 50 2.71 -0.26 -0.80
CA VAL A 50 3.19 0.68 -1.81
C VAL A 50 2.33 1.94 -1.82
N ILE A 51 1.00 1.78 -1.83
CA ILE A 51 0.04 2.89 -1.83
C ILE A 51 0.17 3.72 -0.56
N GLU A 52 0.27 3.08 0.61
CA GLU A 52 0.37 3.81 1.89
C GLU A 52 1.74 4.49 2.07
N ALA A 53 2.82 3.90 1.57
CA ALA A 53 4.14 4.53 1.57
C ALA A 53 4.11 5.82 0.74
N LEU A 54 3.59 5.76 -0.49
CA LEU A 54 3.44 6.94 -1.34
C LEU A 54 2.50 7.98 -0.73
N ALA A 55 1.35 7.55 -0.19
CA ALA A 55 0.37 8.44 0.42
C ALA A 55 0.87 9.16 1.68
N THR A 56 1.91 8.62 2.32
CA THR A 56 2.58 9.21 3.49
C THR A 56 3.90 9.90 3.13
N GLY A 57 4.20 10.11 1.85
CA GLY A 57 5.38 10.87 1.42
C GLY A 57 6.69 10.08 1.43
N ARG A 58 6.63 8.74 1.44
CA ARG A 58 7.79 7.86 1.23
C ARG A 58 7.90 7.49 -0.25
N ARG A 59 9.06 7.01 -0.65
CA ARG A 59 9.25 6.30 -1.93
C ARG A 59 8.94 4.83 -1.71
N ALA A 60 8.51 4.13 -2.76
CA ALA A 60 8.13 2.72 -2.64
C ALA A 60 8.63 1.88 -3.82
N ILE A 61 9.06 0.65 -3.52
CA ILE A 61 9.29 -0.42 -4.50
C ILE A 61 8.40 -1.59 -4.09
N GLY A 62 7.55 -2.03 -5.00
CA GLY A 62 6.73 -3.24 -4.85
C GLY A 62 7.20 -4.30 -5.83
N VAL A 63 7.44 -5.51 -5.33
CA VAL A 63 7.73 -6.69 -6.14
C VAL A 63 6.72 -7.78 -5.78
N ASP A 64 6.25 -8.52 -6.79
CA ASP A 64 5.45 -9.71 -6.59
C ASP A 64 5.73 -10.70 -7.73
N LEU A 65 5.63 -12.00 -7.43
CA LEU A 65 5.77 -13.05 -8.43
C LEU A 65 4.53 -13.09 -9.34
N ASN A 66 3.35 -12.75 -8.81
CA ASN A 66 2.11 -12.77 -9.54
C ASN A 66 2.02 -11.56 -10.48
N PRO A 67 1.97 -11.76 -11.81
CA PRO A 67 1.85 -10.65 -12.76
C PRO A 67 0.61 -9.78 -12.51
N MET A 68 -0.48 -10.37 -12.01
CA MET A 68 -1.70 -9.62 -11.67
C MET A 68 -1.48 -8.67 -10.49
N ALA A 69 -0.70 -9.06 -9.49
CA ALA A 69 -0.36 -8.20 -8.36
C ALA A 69 0.45 -6.98 -8.83
N CYS A 70 1.44 -7.22 -9.70
CA CYS A 70 2.22 -6.17 -10.35
C CYS A 70 1.36 -5.25 -11.23
N PHE A 71 0.40 -5.80 -11.98
CA PHE A 71 -0.50 -5.00 -12.82
C PHE A 71 -1.41 -4.09 -12.01
N ILE A 72 -1.98 -4.62 -10.92
CA ILE A 72 -2.93 -3.90 -10.06
C ILE A 72 -2.26 -2.82 -9.20
N THR A 73 -0.99 -3.03 -8.84
CA THR A 73 -0.23 -2.13 -7.96
C THR A 73 0.36 -0.92 -8.71
N ARG A 74 0.50 -1.00 -10.03
CA ARG A 74 1.03 0.07 -10.90
C ARG A 74 0.01 1.16 -11.16
#